data_AF-A0A918JLF8-F1
#
_entry.id   AF-A0A918JLF8-F1
#
_cell.length_a   1.000
_cell.length_b   1.000
_cell.length_c   1.000
_cell.angle_alpha   90.00
_cell.angle_beta   90.00
_cell.angle_gamma   90.00
#
_symmetry.space_group_name_H-M   'P 1'
#
loop_
_entity.id
_entity.type
_entity.pdbx_description
1 polymer ?
#
loop_
_entity_poly.entity_id
_entity_poly.type
_entity_poly.pdbx_seq_one_letter_code
_entity_poly.pdbx_strand_id
1 'polypeptide(L)'
;MQLYQANTFWQRFKGLLGKKTWPANQVLLIRPCSSVHTVGMRFPICVIFLGRDYRVLKVISFLKPWRLAYCRKAYCVLELATGVLSEDKALAWEQACCLAEGFFQQISEKRTGN
;
A
#
# COMPACT_ATOMS: atom_id res chain seq x y z
N MET A 1 -8.55 9.03 -5.44
CA MET A 1 -8.02 8.75 -4.08
C MET A 1 -6.86 9.70 -3.79
N GLN A 2 -6.63 10.06 -2.53
CA GLN A 2 -5.49 10.89 -2.11
C GLN A 2 -4.29 10.00 -1.73
N LEU A 3 -3.14 10.28 -2.31
CA LEU A 3 -1.89 9.57 -2.05
C LEU A 3 -1.08 10.28 -0.95
N TYR A 4 -0.82 9.57 0.15
CA TYR A 4 0.11 10.00 1.20
C TYR A 4 1.42 9.23 1.07
N GLN A 5 2.56 9.92 1.20
CA GLN A 5 3.88 9.29 1.11
C GLN A 5 4.56 9.27 2.48
N ALA A 6 4.96 8.07 2.91
CA ALA A 6 5.81 7.88 4.08
C ALA A 6 7.27 7.71 3.65
N ASN A 7 8.01 8.83 3.60
CA ASN A 7 9.38 8.85 3.07
C ASN A 7 10.46 8.83 4.15
N THR A 8 10.16 9.26 5.38
CA THR A 8 11.11 9.24 6.50
C THR A 8 11.07 7.90 7.23
N PHE A 9 12.19 7.49 7.84
CA PHE A 9 12.29 6.23 8.59
C PHE A 9 11.19 6.08 9.64
N TRP A 10 10.91 7.15 10.39
CA TRP A 10 9.84 7.20 11.38
C TRP A 10 8.43 7.11 10.79
N GLN A 11 8.18 7.74 9.65
CA GLN A 11 6.89 7.60 8.97
C GLN A 11 6.68 6.18 8.43
N ARG A 12 7.74 5.52 7.93
CA ARG A 12 7.69 4.13 7.48
C ARG A 12 7.45 3.16 8.63
N PHE A 13 8.17 3.34 9.74
CA PHE A 13 8.02 2.49 10.93
C PHE A 13 6.65 2.69 11.59
N LYS A 14 6.16 3.92 11.64
CA LYS A 14 4.84 4.21 12.20
C LYS A 14 3.73 3.70 11.29
N GLY A 15 3.83 3.81 9.97
CA GLY A 15 2.78 3.41 9.03
C GLY A 15 1.40 3.88 9.51
N LEU A 16 0.48 2.92 9.68
CA LEU A 16 -0.86 3.12 10.25
C LEU A 16 -0.97 2.83 11.76
N LEU A 17 0.14 2.65 12.48
CA LEU A 17 0.16 2.38 13.92
C LEU A 17 -0.48 3.53 14.71
N GLY A 18 -1.37 3.15 15.62
CA GLY A 18 -2.13 4.08 16.46
C GLY A 18 -3.32 4.75 15.77
N LYS A 19 -3.58 4.47 14.49
CA LYS A 19 -4.84 4.87 13.85
C LYS A 19 -5.97 3.91 14.25
N LYS A 20 -7.18 4.45 14.40
CA LYS A 20 -8.40 3.65 14.66
C LYS A 20 -9.02 3.13 13.37
N THR A 21 -8.92 3.91 12.30
CA THR A 21 -9.41 3.61 10.96
C THR A 21 -8.51 4.26 9.91
N TRP A 22 -8.58 3.76 8.68
CA TRP A 22 -8.01 4.41 7.51
C TRP A 22 -9.13 4.71 6.50
N PRO A 23 -9.29 5.94 6.01
CA PRO A 23 -10.35 6.27 5.05
C PRO A 23 -10.18 5.54 3.72
N ALA A 24 -11.27 5.05 3.14
CA ALA A 24 -11.25 4.33 1.86
C ALA A 24 -10.79 5.19 0.66
N ASN A 25 -10.85 6.52 0.80
CA ASN A 25 -10.38 7.46 -0.22
C ASN A 25 -8.88 7.81 -0.08
N GLN A 26 -8.16 7.21 0.87
CA GLN A 26 -6.74 7.48 1.13
C GLN A 26 -5.88 6.23 0.89
N VAL A 27 -4.68 6.47 0.39
CA VAL A 27 -3.68 5.42 0.14
C VAL A 27 -2.35 5.86 0.72
N LEU A 28 -1.71 4.99 1.50
CA LEU A 28 -0.38 5.22 2.01
C LEU A 28 0.65 4.50 1.13
N LEU A 29 1.52 5.25 0.47
CA LEU A 29 2.68 4.74 -0.23
C LEU A 29 3.89 4.72 0.72
N ILE A 30 4.44 3.53 0.91
CA ILE A 30 5.68 3.31 1.67
C ILE A 30 6.78 2.96 0.68
N ARG A 31 7.82 3.80 0.61
CA ARG A 31 8.98 3.59 -0.27
C ARG A 31 10.28 4.07 0.40
N PRO A 32 11.40 3.33 0.25
CA PRO A 32 11.47 1.95 -0.20
C PRO A 32 10.90 1.00 0.87
N CYS A 33 10.17 -0.03 0.44
CA CYS A 33 9.59 -1.03 1.34
C CYS A 33 9.34 -2.35 0.61
N SER A 34 9.77 -3.46 1.23
CA SER A 34 9.54 -4.83 0.74
C SER A 34 8.79 -5.71 1.74
N SER A 35 8.65 -5.25 2.98
CA SER A 35 7.93 -5.92 4.07
C SER A 35 7.05 -4.93 4.81
N VAL A 36 5.82 -5.34 5.13
CA VAL A 36 4.94 -4.62 6.04
C VAL A 36 4.57 -5.50 7.22
N HIS A 37 4.35 -4.86 8.36
CA HIS A 37 3.88 -5.51 9.57
C HIS A 37 2.62 -4.82 10.07
N THR A 38 1.69 -5.61 10.59
CA THR A 38 0.49 -5.12 11.26
C THR A 38 0.57 -5.34 12.78
N VAL A 39 1.78 -5.58 13.31
CA VAL A 39 2.06 -5.68 14.75
C VAL A 39 1.68 -4.37 15.42
N GLY A 40 0.79 -4.39 16.41
CA GLY A 40 0.30 -3.18 17.08
C GLY A 40 -0.83 -2.44 16.35
N MET A 41 -1.28 -2.92 15.18
CA MET A 41 -2.48 -2.39 14.53
C MET A 41 -3.76 -2.98 15.16
N ARG A 42 -4.85 -2.21 15.13
CA ARG A 42 -6.15 -2.63 15.66
C ARG A 42 -7.15 -3.04 14.58
N PHE A 43 -6.81 -2.84 13.31
CA PHE A 43 -7.68 -3.11 12.18
C PHE A 43 -6.90 -3.77 11.04
N PRO A 44 -7.56 -4.61 10.22
CA PRO A 44 -6.96 -5.19 9.02
C PRO A 44 -6.79 -4.13 7.93
N ILE A 45 -5.91 -4.39 6.96
CA ILE A 45 -5.67 -3.50 5.81
C ILE A 45 -5.54 -4.29 4.51
N CYS A 46 -5.73 -3.65 3.37
CA CYS A 46 -5.26 -4.20 2.10
C CYS A 46 -3.83 -3.73 1.83
N VAL A 47 -3.04 -4.59 1.19
CA VAL A 47 -1.64 -4.35 0.88
C VAL A 47 -1.38 -4.71 -0.57
N ILE A 48 -0.80 -3.78 -1.33
CA ILE A 48 -0.34 -4.02 -2.70
C ILE A 48 1.17 -3.81 -2.73
N PHE A 49 1.91 -4.88 -3.04
CA PHE A 49 3.35 -4.82 -3.25
C PHE A 49 3.65 -4.51 -4.71
N LEU A 50 4.48 -3.50 -4.94
CA LEU A 50 4.85 -3.02 -6.26
C LEU A 50 6.35 -3.14 -6.50
N GLY A 51 6.73 -3.39 -7.76
CA GLY A 51 8.11 -3.37 -8.25
C GLY A 51 8.69 -1.95 -8.37
N ARG A 52 9.91 -1.86 -8.92
CA ARG A 52 10.57 -0.57 -9.21
C ARG A 52 9.91 0.20 -10.35
N ASP A 53 9.29 -0.55 -11.25
CA ASP A 53 8.47 -0.12 -12.39
C ASP A 53 7.00 0.10 -12.01
N TYR A 54 6.68 0.09 -10.71
CA TYR A 54 5.32 0.24 -10.18
C TYR A 54 4.34 -0.85 -10.64
N ARG A 55 4.83 -1.97 -11.17
CA ARG A 55 3.96 -3.12 -11.49
C ARG A 55 3.59 -3.89 -10.24
N VAL A 56 2.37 -4.39 -10.21
CA VAL A 56 1.86 -5.22 -9.11
C VAL A 56 2.61 -6.55 -9.06
N LEU A 57 3.15 -6.87 -7.89
CA LEU A 57 3.87 -8.12 -7.64
C LEU A 57 3.09 -9.05 -6.71
N LYS A 58 2.32 -8.49 -5.78
CA LYS A 58 1.52 -9.25 -4.82
C LYS A 58 0.40 -8.37 -4.27
N VAL A 59 -0.78 -8.96 -4.16
CA VAL A 59 -1.96 -8.31 -3.57
C VAL A 59 -2.41 -9.12 -2.36
N ILE A 60 -2.72 -8.42 -1.28
CA ILE A 60 -3.34 -8.96 -0.08
C ILE A 60 -4.55 -8.08 0.22
N SER A 61 -5.74 -8.51 -0.16
CA SER A 61 -6.99 -7.77 0.09
C SER A 61 -7.37 -7.74 1.57
N PHE A 62 -6.84 -8.65 2.40
CA PHE A 62 -7.14 -8.69 3.82
C PHE A 62 -5.95 -9.17 4.66
N LEU A 63 -5.13 -8.24 5.15
CA LEU A 63 -4.04 -8.52 6.09
C LEU A 63 -4.49 -8.22 7.52
N LYS A 64 -4.69 -9.29 8.32
CA LYS A 64 -5.12 -9.19 9.72
C LYS A 64 -4.07 -8.47 10.59
N PRO A 65 -4.48 -7.86 11.72
CA PRO A 65 -3.56 -7.43 12.77
C PRO A 65 -2.59 -8.53 13.22
N TRP A 66 -1.42 -8.13 13.72
CA TRP A 66 -0.38 -9.04 14.23
C TRP A 66 0.11 -10.05 13.19
N ARG A 67 0.32 -9.57 11.96
CA ARG A 67 0.87 -10.35 10.85
C ARG A 67 2.03 -9.62 10.21
N LEU A 68 2.82 -10.40 9.48
CA LEU A 68 3.91 -9.94 8.65
C LEU A 68 3.61 -10.36 7.21
N ALA A 69 3.80 -9.43 6.28
CA ALA A 69 3.73 -9.71 4.86
C ALA A 69 4.98 -9.17 4.19
N TYR A 70 5.54 -9.97 3.29
CA TYR A 70 6.76 -9.64 2.57
C TYR A 70 6.65 -10.05 1.11
N CYS A 71 7.33 -9.30 0.25
CA CYS A 71 7.58 -9.65 -1.14
C CYS A 71 9.01 -9.24 -1.52
N ARG A 72 9.86 -10.21 -1.82
CA ARG A 72 11.30 -10.00 -2.07
C ARG A 72 11.62 -9.06 -3.22
N LYS A 73 10.80 -9.08 -4.26
CA LYS A 73 10.98 -8.22 -5.44
C LYS A 73 10.31 -6.84 -5.27
N ALA A 74 9.57 -6.63 -4.18
CA ALA A 74 8.89 -5.38 -3.95
C ALA A 74 9.86 -4.28 -3.56
N TYR A 75 9.53 -3.09 -4.02
CA TYR A 75 10.29 -1.88 -3.80
C TYR A 75 9.43 -0.78 -3.18
N CYS A 76 8.12 -0.82 -3.41
CA CYS A 76 7.18 -0.01 -2.67
C CYS A 76 5.91 -0.80 -2.32
N VAL A 77 5.20 -0.31 -1.33
CA VAL A 77 3.95 -0.91 -0.83
C VAL A 77 2.89 0.17 -0.73
N LEU A 78 1.69 -0.16 -1.22
CA LEU A 78 0.48 0.62 -0.96
C LEU A 78 -0.32 -0.04 0.16
N GLU A 79 -0.60 0.72 1.22
CA GLU A 79 -1.54 0.34 2.28
C GLU A 79 -2.87 1.06 2.08
N LEU A 80 -3.94 0.29 2.16
CA LEU A 80 -5.32 0.71 1.88
C LEU A 80 -6.25 0.25 3.01
N ALA A 81 -7.40 0.91 3.12
CA ALA A 81 -8.47 0.42 3.98
C ALA A 81 -9.04 -0.91 3.44
N THR A 82 -9.45 -1.80 4.34
CA THR A 82 -10.22 -2.99 3.93
C THR A 82 -11.53 -2.61 3.24
N GLY A 83 -11.93 -3.42 2.26
CA GLY A 83 -13.12 -3.16 1.43
C GLY A 83 -12.84 -2.32 0.19
N VAL A 84 -11.63 -1.78 0.03
CA VAL A 84 -11.20 -1.13 -1.22
C VAL A 84 -10.93 -2.15 -2.32
N LEU A 85 -10.33 -3.28 -1.97
CA LEU A 85 -10.12 -4.40 -2.88
C LEU A 85 -11.20 -5.47 -2.65
N SER A 86 -11.57 -6.15 -3.72
CA SER A 86 -12.47 -7.30 -3.69
C SER A 86 -11.91 -8.44 -2.83
N GLU A 87 -12.81 -9.26 -2.30
CA GLU A 87 -12.43 -10.55 -1.71
C GLU A 87 -12.03 -11.57 -2.79
N ASP A 88 -12.60 -11.42 -3.99
CA ASP A 88 -12.21 -12.21 -5.15
C ASP A 88 -10.79 -11.82 -5.59
N LYS A 89 -9.93 -12.83 -5.76
CA LYS A 89 -8.51 -12.62 -6.04
C LYS A 89 -8.26 -12.03 -7.43
N ALA A 90 -9.05 -12.44 -8.44
CA ALA A 90 -8.88 -11.94 -9.80
C ALA A 90 -9.30 -10.47 -9.88
N LEU A 91 -10.46 -10.14 -9.33
CA LEU A 91 -10.94 -8.77 -9.30
C LEU A 91 -10.04 -7.87 -8.43
N ALA A 92 -9.57 -8.36 -7.28
CA ALA A 92 -8.62 -7.62 -6.45
C ALA A 92 -7.30 -7.35 -7.17
N TRP A 93 -6.83 -8.28 -8.01
CA TRP A 93 -5.64 -8.09 -8.83
C TRP A 93 -5.85 -7.01 -9.88
N GLU A 94 -6.95 -7.06 -10.63
CA GLU A 94 -7.29 -6.05 -11.62
C GLU A 94 -7.41 -4.65 -11.00
N GLN A 95 -8.14 -4.54 -9.88
CA GLN A 95 -8.26 -3.29 -9.13
C GLN A 95 -6.89 -2.77 -8.66
N ALA A 96 -6.02 -3.67 -8.17
CA ALA A 96 -4.68 -3.29 -7.76
C ALA A 96 -3.83 -2.78 -8.93
N CYS A 97 -3.93 -3.39 -10.11
CA CYS A 97 -3.25 -2.94 -11.32
C CYS A 97 -3.72 -1.54 -11.73
N CYS A 98 -5.03 -1.31 -11.82
CA CYS A 98 -5.58 0.01 -12.15
C CYS A 98 -5.15 1.09 -11.14
N LEU A 99 -5.15 0.77 -9.84
CA LEU A 99 -4.66 1.68 -8.80
C LEU A 99 -3.17 1.97 -8.96
N ALA A 100 -2.35 0.96 -9.20
CA ALA A 100 -0.91 1.10 -9.36
C ALA A 100 -0.55 1.99 -10.56
N GLU A 101 -1.24 1.82 -11.69
CA GLU A 101 -1.07 2.65 -12.89
C GLU A 101 -1.47 4.11 -12.63
N GLY A 102 -2.62 4.35 -11.99
CA GLY A 102 -3.08 5.69 -11.66
C GLY A 102 -2.12 6.42 -10.69
N PHE A 103 -1.58 5.71 -9.69
CA PHE A 103 -0.60 6.30 -8.78
C PHE A 103 0.77 6.49 -9.42
N PHE A 104 1.18 5.63 -10.35
CA PHE A 104 2.43 5.81 -11.08
C PHE A 104 2.48 7.16 -11.81
N GLN A 105 1.39 7.51 -12.51
CA GLN A 105 1.26 8.80 -13.21
C GLN A 105 1.40 9.97 -12.22
N GLN A 106 0.63 9.95 -11.12
CA GLN A 106 0.65 11.01 -10.12
C GLN A 106 2.00 11.18 -9.41
N ILE A 107 2.75 10.08 -9.20
CA ILE A 107 4.10 10.13 -8.63
C ILE A 107 5.12 10.63 -9.65
N SER A 108 4.97 10.26 -10.92
CA SER A 108 5.85 10.69 -12.01
C SER A 108 5.74 12.20 -12.23
N GLU A 109 4.52 12.75 -12.28
CA GLU A 109 4.27 14.19 -12.46
C GLU A 109 4.87 15.03 -11.34
N LYS A 110 4.78 14.57 -10.09
CA LYS A 110 5.37 15.24 -8.92
C LYS A 110 6.90 15.20 -8.88
N ARG A 111 7.55 14.33 -9.68
CA ARG A 111 9.02 14.30 -9.79
C ARG A 111 9.58 15.29 -10.79
N THR A 112 8.78 15.72 -11.77
CA THR A 112 9.17 16.67 -12.81
C THR A 112 8.95 18.13 -12.44
N GLY A 113 8.26 18.42 -11.33
CA GLY A 113 8.10 19.76 -10.79
C GLY A 113 9.03 20.01 -9.60
N ASN A 114 10.32 20.22 -9.85
CA ASN A 114 11.25 20.84 -8.91
C ASN A 114 12.29 21.67 -9.67
#